data_AF-A0A962S832-F1
#
_entry.id   AF-A0A962S832-F1
#
_cell.length_a   1.000
_cell.length_b   1.000
_cell.length_c   1.000
_cell.angle_alpha   90.00
_cell.angle_beta   90.00
_cell.angle_gamma   90.00
#
_symmetry.space_group_name_H-M   'P 1'
#
loop_
_entity.id
_entity.type
_entity.pdbx_description
1 polymer ?
#
loop_
_entity_poly.entity_id
_entity_poly.type
_entity_poly.pdbx_seq_one_letter_code
_entity_poly.pdbx_strand_id
1 'polypeptide(L)' 'MQVQAVTKYTGISAQKARLVVDEMRGRKAEDALAVLQFMPQSSAQVVAKTIKSALANATENFGLDAGDMYIAKIVADE' A
#
# COMPACT_ATOMS: atom_id res chain seq x y z
N MET A 1 -11.89 -10.74 -5.48
CA MET A 1 -10.58 -11.14 -6.04
C MET A 1 -9.49 -10.52 -5.19
N GLN A 2 -8.37 -11.20 -4.96
CA GLN A 2 -7.23 -10.63 -4.23
C GLN A 2 -6.09 -10.34 -5.20
N VAL A 3 -5.53 -9.14 -5.12
CA VAL A 3 -4.36 -8.71 -5.89
C VAL A 3 -3.28 -8.32 -4.89
N GLN A 4 -2.03 -8.68 -5.19
CA GLN A 4 -0.89 -8.43 -4.32
C GLN A 4 0.21 -7.68 -5.07
N ALA A 5 0.96 -6.86 -4.34
CA ALA A 5 2.22 -6.28 -4.76
C ALA A 5 3.20 -6.34 -3.60
N VAL A 6 4.48 -6.53 -3.91
CA VAL A 6 5.55 -6.64 -2.91
C VAL A 6 6.72 -5.76 -3.34
N THR A 7 7.11 -4.82 -2.50
CA THR A 7 8.33 -4.02 -2.68
C THR A 7 9.42 -4.58 -1.77
N LYS A 8 10.52 -5.03 -2.37
CA LYS A 8 11.69 -5.60 -1.65
C LYS A 8 12.84 -4.59 -1.61
N TYR A 9 13.75 -4.78 -0.66
CA TYR A 9 14.99 -4.00 -0.52
C TYR A 9 14.75 -2.49 -0.39
N THR A 10 13.85 -2.11 0.52
CA THR A 10 13.42 -0.72 0.71
C THR A 10 14.41 0.14 1.49
N GLY A 11 15.37 -0.49 2.19
CA GLY A 11 16.33 0.21 3.05
C GLY A 11 15.73 0.82 4.32
N ILE A 12 14.46 0.50 4.63
CA ILE A 12 13.74 0.98 5.81
C ILE A 12 13.56 -0.19 6.77
N SER A 13 13.83 0.04 8.05
CA SER A 13 13.55 -0.95 9.10
C SER A 13 12.08 -1.36 9.09
N ALA A 14 11.82 -2.67 9.18
CA ALA A 14 10.47 -3.22 9.23
C ALA A 14 9.62 -2.55 10.31
N GLN A 15 10.19 -2.21 11.47
CA GLN A 15 9.48 -1.54 12.57
C GLN A 15 8.95 -0.15 12.17
N LYS A 16 9.75 0.65 11.45
CA LYS A 16 9.32 1.98 10.96
C LYS A 16 8.25 1.88 9.86
N ALA A 17 8.31 0.82 9.07
CA ALA A 17 7.28 0.55 8.06
C ALA A 17 5.97 0.08 8.70
N ARG A 18 6.03 -0.77 9.75
CA ARG A 18 4.86 -1.28 10.50
C ARG A 18 3.94 -0.17 11.00
N LEU A 19 4.51 0.88 11.59
CA LEU A 19 3.75 2.04 12.06
C LEU A 19 2.87 2.66 10.98
N VAL A 20 3.36 2.71 9.74
CA VAL A 20 2.61 3.28 8.62
C VAL A 20 1.63 2.28 8.02
N VAL A 21 2.03 1.02 7.84
CA VAL A 21 1.14 0.02 7.23
C VAL A 21 -0.04 -0.35 8.12
N ASP A 22 0.11 -0.29 9.45
CA ASP A 22 -0.98 -0.56 10.38
C ASP A 22 -2.09 0.50 10.28
N GLU A 23 -1.75 1.75 10.00
CA GLU A 23 -2.74 2.82 9.78
C GLU A 23 -3.54 2.63 8.48
N MET A 24 -2.94 1.99 7.48
CA MET A 24 -3.53 1.79 6.15
C MET A 24 -4.45 0.55 6.07
N ARG A 25 -4.36 -0.37 7.04
CA ARG A 25 -5.11 -1.62 7.03
C ARG A 25 -6.62 -1.35 7.08
N GLY A 26 -7.37 -1.98 6.18
CA GLY A 26 -8.83 -1.87 6.13
C GLY A 26 -9.38 -0.59 5.49
N ARG A 27 -8.52 0.36 5.10
CA ARG A 27 -8.95 1.57 4.36
C ARG A 27 -9.20 1.26 2.88
N LYS A 28 -10.00 2.10 2.23
CA LYS A 28 -10.03 2.15 0.76
C LYS A 28 -8.65 2.50 0.23
N ALA A 29 -8.30 1.93 -0.93
CA ALA A 29 -6.97 2.11 -1.50
C ALA A 29 -6.69 3.57 -1.88
N GLU A 30 -7.68 4.29 -2.40
CA GLU A 30 -7.57 5.72 -2.73
C GLU A 30 -7.41 6.60 -1.48
N ASP A 31 -8.23 6.37 -0.45
CA ASP A 31 -8.13 7.09 0.83
C ASP A 31 -6.76 6.88 1.48
N ALA A 32 -6.26 5.64 1.44
CA ALA A 32 -4.93 5.31 1.94
C ALA A 32 -3.83 6.10 1.20
N LEU A 33 -3.92 6.22 -0.13
CA LEU A 33 -2.97 7.00 -0.92
C LEU A 33 -3.03 8.50 -0.59
N ALA A 34 -4.22 9.03 -0.37
CA ALA A 34 -4.40 10.43 0.04
C ALA A 34 -3.75 10.69 1.41
N VAL A 35 -3.96 9.81 2.39
CA VAL A 35 -3.33 9.94 3.72
C VAL A 35 -1.80 9.84 3.64
N LEU A 36 -1.29 8.85 2.90
CA LEU A 36 0.15 8.63 2.75
C LEU A 36 0.87 9.80 2.06
N GLN A 37 0.18 10.57 1.22
CA GLN A 37 0.75 11.75 0.56
C GLN A 37 1.15 12.84 1.55
N PHE A 38 0.43 12.98 2.66
CA PHE A 38 0.67 14.02 3.66
C PHE A 38 1.41 13.52 4.90
N MET A 39 1.75 12.23 4.94
CA MET A 39 2.45 11.64 6.07
C MET A 39 3.95 11.98 6.01
N PRO A 40 4.56 12.49 7.11
CA PRO A 40 5.96 12.91 7.11
C PRO A 40 6.97 11.74 7.18
N GLN A 41 6.50 10.52 7.39
CA GLN A 41 7.35 9.34 7.54
C GLN A 41 7.95 8.92 6.18
N SER A 42 9.24 8.62 6.13
CA SER A 42 9.89 8.14 4.90
C SER A 42 9.32 6.81 4.40
N SER A 43 8.81 5.97 5.31
CA SER A 43 8.09 4.74 4.99
C SER A 43 6.81 4.98 4.20
N ALA A 44 6.18 6.15 4.33
CA ALA A 44 4.93 6.47 3.62
C ALA A 44 5.11 6.43 2.10
N GLN A 45 6.23 6.94 1.58
CA GLN A 45 6.51 6.92 0.14
C GLN A 45 6.63 5.49 -0.41
N VAL A 46 7.30 4.62 0.34
CA VAL A 46 7.49 3.21 -0.02
C VAL A 46 6.16 2.45 0.02
N VAL A 47 5.37 2.66 1.06
CA VAL A 47 4.05 2.05 1.21
C VAL A 47 3.10 2.51 0.10
N ALA A 48 3.07 3.82 -0.18
CA ALA A 48 2.26 4.38 -1.26
C ALA A 48 2.64 3.81 -2.63
N LYS A 49 3.94 3.64 -2.91
CA LYS A 49 4.41 3.01 -4.15
C LYS A 49 3.91 1.57 -4.28
N THR A 50 3.94 0.81 -3.19
CA THR A 50 3.46 -0.58 -3.16
C THR A 50 1.95 -0.65 -3.42
N ILE A 51 1.16 0.21 -2.78
CA ILE A 51 -0.30 0.27 -2.98
C ILE A 51 -0.63 0.68 -4.42
N LYS A 52 0.06 1.68 -4.98
CA LYS A 52 -0.10 2.07 -6.40
C LYS A 52 0.19 0.92 -7.35
N SER A 53 1.23 0.14 -7.09
CA SER A 53 1.55 -1.04 -7.90
C SER A 53 0.48 -2.13 -7.79
N ALA A 54 -0.10 -2.36 -6.61
CA ALA A 54 -1.19 -3.31 -6.45
C ALA A 54 -2.45 -2.86 -7.21
N LEU A 55 -2.79 -1.57 -7.16
CA LEU A 55 -3.89 -0.98 -7.92
C LEU A 55 -3.66 -1.12 -9.43
N ALA A 56 -2.47 -0.76 -9.92
CA ALA A 56 -2.12 -0.91 -11.33
C ALA A 56 -2.23 -2.37 -11.80
N ASN A 57 -1.75 -3.33 -10.99
CA ASN A 57 -1.90 -4.74 -11.29
C ASN A 57 -3.37 -5.15 -11.39
N ALA A 58 -4.22 -4.61 -10.52
CA ALA A 58 -5.64 -4.90 -10.48
C ALA A 58 -6.39 -4.29 -11.68
N THR A 59 -6.05 -3.08 -12.10
CA THR A 59 -6.68 -2.41 -13.23
C THR A 59 -6.20 -2.96 -14.57
N GLU A 60 -4.89 -3.15 -14.75
CA GLU A 60 -4.31 -3.54 -16.04
C GLU A 60 -4.48 -5.03 -16.34
N ASN A 61 -4.24 -5.92 -15.37
CA ASN A 61 -4.29 -7.36 -15.62
C ASN A 61 -5.67 -7.98 -15.41
N PHE A 62 -6.51 -7.34 -14.59
CA PHE A 62 -7.80 -7.91 -14.17
C PHE A 62 -9.00 -7.03 -14.53
N GLY A 63 -8.79 -5.83 -15.07
CA GLY A 63 -9.87 -4.91 -15.45
C GLY A 63 -10.76 -4.48 -14.29
N LEU A 64 -10.23 -4.53 -13.06
CA LEU A 64 -10.99 -4.21 -11.86
C LEU A 64 -11.03 -2.69 -11.65
N ASP A 65 -12.16 -2.18 -11.15
CA ASP A 65 -12.31 -0.77 -10.79
C ASP A 65 -11.61 -0.44 -9.48
N ALA A 66 -10.74 0.58 -9.50
CA ALA A 66 -9.94 1.01 -8.36
C ALA A 66 -10.78 1.61 -7.23
N GLY A 67 -11.95 2.20 -7.54
CA GLY A 67 -12.80 2.90 -6.55
C GLY A 67 -13.42 1.99 -5.48
N ASP A 68 -13.57 0.70 -5.79
CA ASP A 68 -14.11 -0.32 -4.89
C ASP A 68 -13.01 -1.13 -4.17
N MET A 69 -11.73 -0.86 -4.45
CA MET A 69 -10.63 -1.60 -3.85
C MET A 69 -10.32 -1.10 -2.44
N TYR A 70 -10.06 -2.05 -1.56
CA TYR A 70 -9.64 -1.79 -0.19
C TYR A 70 -8.46 -2.66 0.22
N ILE A 71 -7.71 -2.21 1.23
CA ILE A 71 -6.52 -2.89 1.71
C ILE A 71 -6.92 -4.00 2.68
N ALA A 72 -7.09 -5.21 2.17
CA ALA A 72 -7.46 -6.38 2.96
C ALA A 72 -6.33 -6.85 3.89
N LYS A 73 -5.09 -6.86 3.39
CA LYS A 73 -3.89 -7.26 4.15
C LYS A 73 -2.70 -6.43 3.71
N ILE A 74 -1.95 -5.92 4.69
CA ILE A 74 -0.68 -5.23 4.48
C ILE A 74 0.25 -5.54 5.66
N VAL A 75 1.49 -5.91 5.33
CA VAL A 75 2.51 -6.36 6.29
C VAL A 75 3.87 -5.80 5.89
N ALA A 76 4.77 -5.68 6.87
CA ALA A 76 6.16 -5.32 6.67
C ALA A 76 7.05 -6.36 7.39
N ASP A 77 7.84 -7.05 6.59
CA ASP A 77 8.71 -8.17 6.99
C ASP A 77 10.19 -7.73 6.97
N GLU A 78 11.05 -8.53 7.60
CA GLU A 78 12.51 -8.33 7.68
C GLU A 78 13.26 -9.07 6.55
#